data_AF-A0A1H3D605-F1
#
_entry.id   AF-A0A1H3D605-F1
#
_cell.length_a   1.000
_cell.length_b   1.000
_cell.length_c   1.000
_cell.angle_alpha   90.00
_cell.angle_beta   90.00
_cell.angle_gamma   90.00
#
_symmetry.space_group_name_H-M   'P 1'
#
loop_
_entity.id
_entity.type
_entity.pdbx_description
1 polymer ?
#
loop_
_entity_poly.entity_id
_entity_poly.type
_entity_poly.pdbx_seq_one_letter_code
_entity_poly.pdbx_strand_id
1 'polypeptide(L)'
;AQGQLAPGERLNQPLRLSSFTSIAAFCERSDLVFRLPKRFAEELVRGRQLVLREALARTDDAVTHVYLYWHERFHKEPMCVWIRDQLKAVHASAVDEH
;
A
#
# COMPACT_ATOMS: atom_id res chain seq x y z
N ALA A 1 16.38 2.91 -0.38
CA ALA A 1 16.18 4.03 -1.32
C ALA A 1 16.53 5.32 -0.61
N GLN A 2 17.52 6.06 -1.09
CA GLN A 2 17.88 7.38 -0.54
C GLN A 2 16.85 8.40 -1.07
N GLY A 3 16.17 9.09 -0.15
CA GLY A 3 15.42 10.29 -0.49
C GLY A 3 16.39 11.43 -0.81
N GLN A 4 15.99 12.37 -1.65
CA GLN A 4 16.69 13.62 -1.87
C GLN A 4 15.74 14.76 -1.50
N LEU A 5 16.20 15.67 -0.66
CA LEU A 5 15.63 17.00 -0.47
C LEU A 5 16.74 18.04 -0.73
N ALA A 6 16.38 19.33 -0.71
CA ALA A 6 17.14 20.44 -1.24
C ALA A 6 18.60 20.55 -0.70
N PRO A 7 19.49 21.29 -1.39
CA PRO A 7 20.90 21.40 -1.00
C PRO A 7 21.06 21.93 0.43
N GLY A 8 21.54 21.08 1.35
CA GLY A 8 21.78 21.42 2.76
C GLY A 8 21.00 20.60 3.77
N GLU A 9 19.98 19.85 3.36
CA GLU A 9 19.19 19.00 4.25
C GLU A 9 19.81 17.59 4.36
N ARG A 10 20.24 17.21 5.57
CA ARG A 10 20.72 15.85 5.84
C ARG A 10 19.52 14.91 5.90
N LEU A 11 19.50 13.90 5.05
CA LEU A 11 18.53 12.80 5.12
C LEU A 11 18.80 11.97 6.39
N ASN A 12 18.21 12.38 7.50
CA ASN A 12 18.36 11.70 8.78
C ASN A 12 17.60 10.37 8.75
N GLN A 13 18.37 9.28 8.76
CA GLN A 13 18.06 7.91 9.13
C GLN A 13 16.72 7.31 8.63
N PRO A 14 16.74 6.27 7.77
CA PRO A 14 15.51 5.63 7.31
C PRO A 14 14.78 4.98 8.51
N LEU A 15 13.60 5.51 8.83
CA LEU A 15 12.70 4.88 9.80
C LEU A 15 12.09 3.63 9.18
N ARG A 16 12.47 2.46 9.70
CA ARG A 16 11.89 1.19 9.30
C ARG A 16 10.81 0.79 10.29
N LEU A 17 9.59 0.67 9.80
CA LEU A 17 8.44 0.21 10.57
C LEU A 17 8.10 -1.23 10.19
N SER A 18 7.54 -1.97 11.15
CA SER A 18 7.08 -3.35 10.95
C SER A 18 5.64 -3.44 10.43
N SER A 19 4.88 -2.34 10.50
CA SER A 19 3.48 -2.27 10.07
C SER A 19 3.18 -0.93 9.42
N PHE A 20 2.34 -0.97 8.38
CA PHE A 20 1.82 0.23 7.74
C PHE A 20 0.84 1.01 8.64
N THR A 21 0.19 0.35 9.61
CA THR A 21 -0.79 0.99 10.50
C THR A 21 -0.19 2.06 11.40
N SER A 22 1.11 1.94 11.72
CA SER A 22 1.82 2.90 12.55
C SER A 22 2.22 4.17 11.81
N ILE A 23 2.23 4.16 10.47
CA ILE A 23 2.78 5.25 9.65
C ILE A 23 2.09 6.58 9.93
N ALA A 24 0.76 6.57 10.00
CA ALA A 24 0.00 7.79 10.22
C ALA A 24 0.39 8.48 11.54
N ALA A 25 0.54 7.72 12.63
CA ALA A 25 0.91 8.27 13.93
C ALA A 25 2.31 8.92 13.93
N PHE A 26 3.22 8.46 13.07
CA PHE A 26 4.53 9.10 12.88
C PHE A 26 4.41 10.34 11.98
N CYS A 27 3.72 10.24 10.86
CA CYS A 27 3.57 11.34 9.90
C CYS A 27 2.83 12.55 10.51
N GLU A 28 1.85 12.33 11.39
CA GLU A 28 1.12 13.41 12.07
C GLU A 28 1.99 14.17 13.09
N ARG A 29 3.12 13.61 13.50
CA ARG A 29 3.95 14.12 14.60
C ARG A 29 5.40 14.40 14.19
N SER A 30 5.70 14.36 12.90
CA SER A 30 7.06 14.55 12.37
C SER A 30 7.03 15.00 10.92
N ASP A 31 8.17 15.44 10.41
CA ASP A 31 8.35 15.83 9.00
C ASP A 31 8.66 14.63 8.08
N LEU A 32 8.17 13.44 8.46
CA LEU A 32 8.39 12.21 7.69
C LEU A 32 7.39 12.06 6.56
N VAL A 33 7.88 11.62 5.41
CA VAL A 33 7.07 11.32 4.22
C VAL A 33 7.24 9.85 3.85
N PHE A 34 6.13 9.16 3.59
CA PHE A 34 6.11 7.77 3.15
C PHE A 34 5.52 7.63 1.75
N ARG A 35 6.10 6.75 0.94
CA ARG A 35 5.52 6.28 -0.33
C ARG A 35 4.80 4.96 -0.07
N LEU A 36 3.54 4.87 -0.48
CA LEU A 36 2.64 3.76 -0.20
C LEU A 36 1.86 3.37 -1.46
N PRO A 37 1.35 2.13 -1.56
CA PRO A 37 0.35 1.78 -2.55
C PRO A 37 -0.88 2.69 -2.41
N LYS A 38 -1.42 3.16 -3.53
CA LYS A 38 -2.51 4.16 -3.58
C LYS A 38 -3.68 3.84 -2.63
N ARG A 39 -4.25 2.64 -2.75
CA ARG A 39 -5.37 2.19 -1.88
C ARG A 39 -5.06 2.27 -0.40
N PHE A 40 -3.83 1.91 -0.01
CA PHE A 40 -3.43 1.98 1.39
C PHE A 40 -3.31 3.43 1.85
N ALA A 41 -2.75 4.30 1.00
CA ALA A 41 -2.60 5.72 1.31
C ALA A 41 -3.97 6.41 1.46
N GLU A 42 -4.93 6.10 0.60
CA GLU A 42 -6.31 6.62 0.65
C GLU A 42 -7.03 6.23 1.96
N GLU A 43 -6.91 4.96 2.36
CA GLU A 43 -7.45 4.50 3.64
C GLU A 43 -6.74 5.13 4.84
N LEU A 44 -5.41 5.28 4.77
CA LEU A 44 -4.60 5.82 5.86
C LEU A 44 -4.92 7.28 6.18
N VAL A 45 -5.21 8.10 5.16
CA VAL A 45 -5.50 9.53 5.35
C VAL A 45 -6.93 9.80 5.79
N ARG A 46 -7.86 8.85 5.64
CA ARG A 46 -9.28 9.06 5.95
C ARG A 46 -9.47 9.43 7.42
N GLY A 47 -10.01 10.62 7.66
CA GLY A 47 -10.29 11.14 9.01
C GLY A 47 -9.04 11.55 9.80
N ARG A 48 -7.89 11.74 9.14
CA ARG A 48 -6.60 12.08 9.75
C ARG A 48 -6.05 13.40 9.24
N GLN A 49 -5.10 13.99 9.99
CA GLN A 49 -4.43 15.23 9.58
C GLN A 49 -3.24 14.92 8.66
N LEU A 50 -3.52 14.25 7.55
CA LEU A 50 -2.53 13.81 6.57
C LEU A 50 -2.92 14.24 5.18
N VAL A 51 -1.91 14.52 4.35
CA VAL A 51 -2.11 14.89 2.95
C VAL A 51 -1.61 13.78 2.04
N LEU A 52 -2.43 13.40 1.08
CA LEU A 52 -2.02 12.52 -0.01
C LEU A 52 -1.53 13.37 -1.19
N ARG A 53 -0.42 12.95 -1.81
CA ARG A 53 0.15 13.55 -3.00
C ARG A 53 0.58 12.45 -3.95
N GLU A 54 0.49 12.72 -5.25
CA GLU A 54 1.08 11.85 -6.26
C GLU A 54 2.60 11.85 -6.09
N ALA A 55 3.18 10.65 -6.12
CA ALA A 55 4.62 10.51 -6.05
C ALA A 55 5.24 10.98 -7.37
N LEU A 56 6.40 11.63 -7.32
CA LEU A 56 7.17 11.93 -8.52
C LEU A 56 7.44 10.63 -9.27
N ALA A 57 7.06 10.60 -10.55
CA ALA A 57 7.26 9.45 -11.43
C ALA A 57 8.72 9.05 -11.39
N ARG A 58 8.99 7.82 -10.94
CA ARG A 58 10.34 7.24 -11.01
C ARG A 58 10.34 6.22 -12.14
N THR A 59 11.48 6.10 -12.80
CA THR A 59 11.70 5.21 -13.96
C THR A 59 11.36 3.73 -13.68
N ASP A 60 11.23 3.33 -12.40
CA ASP A 60 10.90 1.97 -11.95
C ASP A 60 9.61 1.91 -11.09
N ASP A 61 8.55 2.66 -11.43
CA ASP A 61 7.23 2.43 -10.82
C ASP A 61 6.62 1.12 -11.36
N ALA A 62 7.20 -0.01 -10.92
CA ALA A 62 6.68 -1.33 -11.19
C ALA A 62 5.29 -1.46 -10.56
N VAL A 63 4.29 -1.79 -11.39
CA VAL A 63 2.94 -2.09 -10.93
C VAL A 63 3.02 -3.26 -9.94
N THR A 64 2.56 -3.03 -8.71
CA THR A 64 2.50 -4.10 -7.70
C THR A 64 1.29 -4.96 -7.99
N HIS A 65 1.52 -6.20 -8.42
CA HIS A 65 0.45 -7.18 -8.62
C HIS A 65 0.22 -7.97 -7.32
N VAL A 66 -1.06 -8.09 -6.93
CA VAL A 66 -1.48 -8.93 -5.81
C VAL A 66 -2.04 -10.24 -6.37
N TYR A 67 -1.54 -11.37 -5.88
CA TYR A 67 -1.94 -12.70 -6.32
C TYR A 67 -2.55 -13.50 -5.16
N LEU A 68 -3.57 -14.31 -5.48
CA LEU A 68 -4.17 -15.27 -4.55
C LEU A 68 -3.56 -16.65 -4.80
N TYR A 69 -2.89 -17.21 -3.80
CA TYR A 69 -2.24 -18.51 -3.88
C TYR A 69 -3.00 -19.56 -3.06
N TRP A 70 -3.01 -20.80 -3.55
CA TRP A 70 -3.54 -21.96 -2.84
C TRP A 70 -2.79 -23.22 -3.28
N HIS A 71 -2.83 -24.25 -2.44
CA HIS A 71 -2.20 -25.52 -2.76
C HIS A 71 -3.07 -26.34 -3.74
N GLU A 72 -2.45 -27.01 -4.72
CA GLU A 72 -3.13 -27.80 -5.75
C GLU A 72 -4.11 -28.84 -5.17
N ARG A 73 -3.72 -29.48 -4.06
CA ARG A 73 -4.57 -30.40 -3.28
C ARG A 73 -5.99 -29.88 -3.01
N PHE A 74 -6.16 -28.58 -2.81
CA PHE A 74 -7.45 -27.95 -2.51
C PHE A 74 -8.08 -27.26 -3.73
N HIS A 75 -7.51 -27.44 -4.92
CA HIS A 75 -7.97 -26.75 -6.12
C HIS A 75 -9.43 -27.06 -6.48
N LYS A 76 -9.88 -28.29 -6.21
CA LYS A 76 -11.26 -28.76 -6.46
C LYS A 76 -12.11 -28.84 -5.20
N GLU A 77 -11.58 -28.44 -4.03
CA GLU A 77 -12.33 -28.53 -2.78
C GLU A 77 -13.43 -27.45 -2.75
N PRO A 78 -14.72 -27.82 -2.55
CA PRO A 78 -15.84 -26.89 -2.68
C PRO A 78 -15.75 -25.63 -1.82
N MET A 79 -15.35 -25.74 -0.55
CA MET A 79 -15.22 -24.57 0.33
C MET A 79 -14.12 -23.62 -0.14
N CYS A 80 -13.00 -24.17 -0.60
CA CYS A 80 -11.88 -23.42 -1.17
C CYS A 80 -12.23 -22.78 -2.52
N VAL A 81 -13.04 -23.43 -3.36
CA VAL A 81 -13.61 -22.80 -4.56
C VAL A 81 -14.50 -21.63 -4.16
N TRP A 82 -15.46 -21.86 -3.27
CA TRP A 82 -16.42 -20.84 -2.84
C TRP A 82 -15.73 -19.59 -2.30
N ILE A 83 -14.77 -19.72 -1.36
CA ILE A 83 -14.09 -18.55 -0.79
C ILE A 83 -13.24 -17.81 -1.83
N ARG A 84 -12.60 -18.52 -2.76
CA ARG A 84 -11.85 -17.89 -3.86
C ARG A 84 -12.79 -17.07 -4.75
N ASP A 85 -13.99 -17.57 -5.01
CA ASP A 85 -14.97 -16.85 -5.82
C ASP A 85 -15.52 -15.63 -5.08
N GLN A 86 -15.73 -15.70 -3.76
CA GLN A 86 -16.05 -14.52 -2.95
C GLN A 86 -14.95 -13.45 -3.01
N LEU A 87 -13.68 -13.85 -2.84
CA LEU A 87 -12.54 -12.93 -2.89
C LEU A 87 -12.40 -12.28 -4.28
N LYS A 88 -12.60 -13.04 -5.36
CA LYS A 88 -12.59 -12.52 -6.74
C LYS A 88 -13.74 -11.53 -6.97
N ALA A 89 -14.94 -11.82 -6.47
CA ALA A 89 -16.09 -10.93 -6.62
C ALA A 89 -15.83 -9.58 -5.93
N VAL A 90 -15.33 -9.60 -4.69
CA VAL A 90 -14.97 -8.38 -3.95
C VAL A 90 -13.87 -7.60 -4.67
N HIS A 91 -12.87 -8.28 -5.23
CA HIS A 91 -11.83 -7.61 -6.03
C HIS A 91 -12.39 -7.00 -7.31
N ALA A 92 -13.26 -7.71 -8.04
CA ALA A 92 -13.85 -7.22 -9.29
C ALA A 92 -14.68 -5.95 -9.07
N SER A 93 -15.56 -5.94 -8.06
CA SER A 93 -16.32 -4.74 -7.68
C SER A 93 -15.42 -3.56 -7.33
N ALA A 94 -14.26 -3.82 -6.73
CA ALA A 94 -13.31 -2.79 -6.37
C ALA A 94 -12.51 -2.24 -7.57
N VAL A 95 -12.56 -2.89 -8.74
CA VAL A 95 -11.94 -2.44 -10.00
C VAL A 95 -12.92 -1.63 -10.84
N ASP A 96 -14.22 -1.91 -10.78
CA ASP A 96 -15.27 -1.23 -11.59
C ASP A 96 -15.64 0.18 -11.10
N GLU A 97 -15.20 0.61 -9.90
CA GLU A 97 -15.39 1.99 -9.39
C GLU A 97 -14.32 2.99 -9.90
N HIS A 98 -13.52 2.62 -10.91
CA HIS A 98 -12.49 3.46 -11.55
C HIS A 98 -12.75 3.65 -13.04
#